data_AF-A0A1H7LVY9-F1
#
_entry.id   AF-A0A1H7LVY9-F1
#
_cell.length_a   1.000
_cell.length_b   1.000
_cell.length_c   1.000
_cell.angle_alpha   90.00
_cell.angle_beta   90.00
_cell.angle_gamma   90.00
#
_symmetry.space_group_name_H-M   'P 1'
#
loop_
_entity.id
_entity.type
_entity.pdbx_description
1 polymer ?
#
loop_
_entity_poly.entity_id
_entity_poly.type
_entity_poly.pdbx_seq_one_letter_code
_entity_poly.pdbx_strand_id
1 'polypeptide(L)'
;MPLRWPPRALSDVQNRLRVEDGLSQADTEKLMSHLKVETFGAASTRYPDGPQYVHYINEADAVPTLTGLGGSVDPLAFFKDAGKGAVVHRFTDGNFNPISNHMLDTLYMNHRVPFEEARAGHF
;
A
#
# COMPACT_ATOMS: atom_id res chain seq x y z
N MET A 1 -13.64 -20.32 2.46
CA MET A 1 -12.31 -19.89 1.99
C MET A 1 -12.16 -18.42 2.35
N PRO A 2 -11.19 -17.99 3.18
CA PRO A 2 -11.06 -16.57 3.46
C PRO A 2 -10.43 -15.87 2.25
N LEU A 3 -11.00 -14.73 1.87
CA LEU A 3 -10.43 -13.81 0.89
C LEU A 3 -8.97 -13.51 1.27
N ARG A 4 -8.04 -13.73 0.32
CA ARG A 4 -6.62 -13.45 0.51
C ARG A 4 -6.38 -11.98 0.14
N TRP A 5 -6.09 -11.14 1.13
CA TRP A 5 -5.74 -9.74 0.90
C TRP A 5 -4.30 -9.62 0.36
N PRO A 6 -3.98 -8.70 -0.57
CA PRO A 6 -2.67 -8.59 -1.21
C PRO A 6 -1.44 -8.52 -0.27
N PRO A 7 -1.48 -7.77 0.86
CA PRO A 7 -0.36 -7.73 1.81
C PRO A 7 -0.01 -9.09 2.36
N ARG A 8 -1.03 -9.94 2.59
CA ARG A 8 -0.83 -11.30 3.09
C ARG A 8 -0.10 -12.17 2.09
N ALA A 9 -0.41 -12.05 0.79
CA ALA A 9 0.28 -12.81 -0.24
C ALA A 9 1.78 -12.45 -0.30
N LEU A 10 2.11 -11.16 -0.17
CA LEU A 10 3.50 -10.70 -0.09
C LEU A 10 4.18 -11.18 1.20
N SER A 11 3.47 -11.19 2.33
CA SER A 11 4.00 -11.76 3.58
C SER A 11 4.22 -13.26 3.48
N ASP A 12 3.34 -14.00 2.80
CA ASP A 12 3.50 -15.44 2.57
C ASP A 12 4.75 -15.71 1.71
N VAL A 13 5.01 -14.90 0.67
CA VAL A 13 6.24 -14.97 -0.12
C VAL A 13 7.47 -14.68 0.74
N GLN A 14 7.44 -13.60 1.54
CA GLN A 14 8.54 -13.25 2.44
C GLN A 14 8.83 -14.37 3.44
N ASN A 15 7.79 -14.99 3.99
CA ASN A 15 7.90 -16.11 4.93
C ASN A 15 8.49 -17.34 4.26
N ARG A 16 8.05 -17.70 3.06
CA ARG A 16 8.61 -18.84 2.32
C ARG A 16 10.10 -18.63 2.05
N LEU A 17 10.48 -17.48 1.51
CA LEU A 17 11.89 -17.16 1.23
C LEU A 17 12.78 -17.26 2.48
N ARG A 18 12.28 -16.80 3.63
CA ARG A 18 13.05 -16.81 4.89
C ARG A 18 13.05 -18.15 5.60
N VAL A 19 11.89 -18.77 5.75
CA VAL A 19 11.68 -19.94 6.62
C VAL A 19 11.91 -21.24 5.85
N GLU A 20 11.45 -21.31 4.61
CA GLU A 20 11.54 -22.54 3.80
C GLU A 20 12.83 -22.56 2.98
N ASP A 21 13.17 -21.44 2.34
CA ASP A 21 14.36 -21.35 1.48
C ASP A 21 15.62 -20.88 2.24
N GLY A 22 15.48 -20.49 3.51
CA GLY A 22 16.59 -20.17 4.42
C GLY A 22 17.32 -18.86 4.12
N LEU A 23 16.73 -17.95 3.33
CA LEU A 23 17.35 -16.66 3.04
C LEU A 23 17.38 -15.79 4.30
N SER A 24 18.44 -14.99 4.43
CA SER A 24 18.49 -13.92 5.42
C SER A 24 17.39 -12.89 5.16
N GLN A 25 17.04 -12.09 6.17
CA GLN A 25 16.08 -10.99 5.98
C GLN A 25 16.56 -10.01 4.90
N ALA A 26 17.85 -9.66 4.90
CA ALA A 26 18.42 -8.73 3.92
C ALA A 26 18.38 -9.30 2.50
N ASP A 27 18.69 -10.59 2.31
CA ASP A 27 18.63 -11.23 1.00
C ASP A 27 17.18 -11.36 0.51
N THR A 28 16.24 -11.63 1.42
CA THR A 28 14.81 -11.64 1.12
C THR A 28 14.32 -10.28 0.68
N GLU A 29 14.62 -9.21 1.44
CA GLU A 29 14.27 -7.83 1.07
C GLU A 29 14.87 -7.46 -0.29
N LYS A 30 16.15 -7.81 -0.52
CA LYS A 30 16.84 -7.56 -1.80
C LYS A 30 16.15 -8.29 -2.95
N LEU A 31 15.77 -9.56 -2.77
CA LEU A 31 15.07 -10.31 -3.81
C LEU A 31 13.67 -9.75 -4.07
N MET A 32 12.93 -9.41 -3.01
CA MET A 32 11.59 -8.82 -3.12
C MET A 32 11.61 -7.40 -3.69
N SER A 33 12.76 -6.70 -3.69
CA SER A 33 12.91 -5.37 -4.28
C SER A 33 12.67 -5.32 -5.80
N HIS A 34 12.65 -6.46 -6.47
CA HIS A 34 12.23 -6.54 -7.87
C HIS A 34 10.72 -6.36 -8.08
N LEU A 35 9.92 -6.42 -7.02
CA LEU A 35 8.47 -6.23 -7.07
C LEU A 35 8.11 -4.75 -7.01
N LYS A 36 7.29 -4.31 -7.96
CA LYS A 36 6.65 -2.99 -7.97
C LYS A 36 5.19 -3.16 -7.62
N VAL A 37 4.73 -2.50 -6.57
CA VAL A 37 3.39 -2.68 -6.02
C VAL A 37 2.70 -1.34 -5.88
N GLU A 38 1.55 -1.22 -6.53
CA GLU A 38 0.64 -0.10 -6.35
C GLU A 38 -0.61 -0.57 -5.60
N THR A 39 -1.01 0.18 -4.57
CA THR A 39 -2.26 -0.10 -3.86
C THR A 39 -3.16 1.12 -3.89
N PHE A 40 -4.46 0.89 -4.03
CA PHE A 40 -5.48 1.93 -4.10
C PHE A 40 -6.56 1.60 -3.07
N GLY A 41 -6.88 2.53 -2.17
CA GLY A 41 -7.95 2.33 -1.17
C GLY A 41 -7.73 1.16 -0.21
N ALA A 42 -6.49 0.73 0.02
CA ALA A 42 -6.23 -0.55 0.70
C ALA A 42 -6.55 -0.52 2.21
N ALA A 43 -7.24 -1.56 2.66
CA ALA A 43 -7.60 -1.82 4.07
C ALA A 43 -6.50 -2.60 4.83
N SER A 44 -5.24 -2.15 4.74
CA SER A 44 -4.13 -2.73 5.50
C SER A 44 -3.26 -1.68 6.15
N THR A 45 -2.89 -1.94 7.40
CA THR A 45 -2.03 -1.08 8.22
C THR A 45 -0.55 -1.48 8.13
N ARG A 46 -0.23 -2.65 7.57
CA ARG A 46 1.13 -3.20 7.52
C ARG A 46 1.44 -3.87 6.18
N TYR A 47 2.65 -3.65 5.70
CA TYR A 47 3.19 -4.24 4.47
C TYR A 47 4.60 -4.76 4.74
N PRO A 48 4.99 -5.92 4.17
CA PRO A 48 6.34 -6.45 4.38
C PRO A 48 7.38 -5.62 3.63
N ASP A 49 8.53 -5.42 4.27
CA ASP A 49 9.71 -4.80 3.65
C ASP A 49 10.25 -5.61 2.46
N GLY A 50 10.82 -4.90 1.50
CA GLY A 50 11.43 -5.46 0.30
C GLY A 50 10.84 -4.87 -0.99
N PRO A 51 9.53 -5.06 -1.26
CA PRO A 51 8.90 -4.52 -2.47
C PRO A 51 8.96 -2.99 -2.53
N GLN A 52 8.94 -2.47 -3.75
CA GLN A 52 8.82 -1.04 -4.01
C GLN A 52 7.34 -0.67 -4.03
N TYR A 53 6.89 0.05 -2.99
CA TYR A 53 5.49 0.43 -2.85
C TYR A 53 5.19 1.88 -3.26
N VAL A 54 4.03 2.04 -3.88
CA VAL A 54 3.27 3.30 -3.97
C VAL A 54 1.86 3.04 -3.46
N HIS A 55 1.46 3.75 -2.40
CA HIS A 55 0.11 3.68 -1.84
C HIS A 55 -0.65 4.95 -2.18
N TYR A 56 -1.78 4.80 -2.86
CA TYR A 56 -2.72 5.87 -3.12
C TYR A 56 -3.83 5.80 -2.08
N ILE A 57 -4.07 6.92 -1.39
CA ILE A 57 -5.09 7.07 -0.35
C ILE A 57 -5.91 8.31 -0.67
N ASN A 58 -7.19 8.11 -0.93
CA ASN A 58 -8.15 9.20 -0.94
C ASN A 58 -8.58 9.51 0.50
N GLU A 59 -8.43 10.73 0.96
CA GLU A 59 -8.85 11.12 2.32
C GLU A 59 -10.37 11.19 2.49
N ALA A 60 -11.12 11.30 1.38
CA ALA A 60 -12.58 11.18 1.38
C ALA A 60 -13.07 9.71 1.42
N ASP A 61 -12.16 8.74 1.32
CA ASP A 61 -12.43 7.31 1.36
C ASP A 61 -12.26 6.76 2.79
N ALA A 62 -13.37 6.29 3.38
CA ALA A 62 -13.39 5.78 4.74
C ALA A 62 -12.58 4.49 4.93
N VAL A 63 -12.37 3.70 3.87
CA VAL A 63 -11.72 2.39 3.97
C VAL A 63 -10.22 2.51 4.32
N PRO A 64 -9.37 3.14 3.49
CA PRO A 64 -7.95 3.27 3.80
C PRO A 64 -7.68 4.22 4.99
N THR A 65 -8.58 5.19 5.23
CA THR A 65 -8.42 6.15 6.34
C THR A 65 -8.70 5.51 7.71
N LEU A 66 -9.69 4.62 7.81
CA LEU A 66 -10.05 3.97 9.09
C LEU A 66 -9.39 2.60 9.28
N THR A 67 -9.19 1.84 8.21
CA THR A 67 -8.71 0.44 8.28
C THR A 67 -7.35 0.21 7.63
N GLY A 68 -6.83 1.23 6.92
CA GLY A 68 -5.56 1.17 6.21
C GLY A 68 -4.48 2.06 6.82
N LEU A 69 -3.61 2.59 5.95
CA LEU A 69 -2.49 3.46 6.31
C LEU A 69 -2.89 4.87 6.80
N GLY A 70 -4.19 5.18 6.87
CA GLY A 70 -4.70 6.41 7.47
C GLY A 70 -4.61 7.65 6.56
N GLY A 71 -5.34 8.70 6.96
CA GLY A 71 -5.25 10.03 6.34
C GLY A 71 -3.99 10.80 6.74
N SER A 72 -3.85 12.04 6.28
CA SER A 72 -2.72 12.93 6.58
C SER A 72 -2.58 13.26 8.07
N VAL A 73 -3.69 13.31 8.80
CA VAL A 73 -3.73 13.52 10.25
C VAL A 73 -4.20 12.25 10.92
N ASP A 74 -3.27 11.33 11.16
CA ASP A 74 -3.52 10.05 11.81
C ASP A 74 -2.72 9.91 13.12
N PRO A 75 -3.37 9.97 14.29
CA PRO A 75 -2.69 9.86 15.59
C PRO A 75 -2.10 8.45 15.84
N LEU A 76 -2.51 7.45 15.05
CA LEU A 76 -2.00 6.08 15.13
C LEU A 76 -0.97 5.76 14.05
N ALA A 77 -0.51 6.76 13.28
CA ALA A 77 0.43 6.57 12.18
C ALA A 77 1.70 5.80 12.60
N PHE A 78 2.18 5.99 13.84
CA PHE A 78 3.38 5.33 14.35
C PHE A 78 3.25 3.82 14.56
N PHE A 79 2.04 3.27 14.58
CA PHE A 79 1.80 1.81 14.65
C PHE A 79 1.65 1.15 13.28
N LYS A 80 1.57 1.96 12.22
CA LYS A 80 1.34 1.55 10.84
C LYS A 80 2.67 1.50 10.10
N ASP A 81 2.75 0.60 9.12
CA ASP A 81 3.96 0.36 8.35
C ASP A 81 3.60 0.20 6.88
N ALA A 82 3.98 1.18 6.06
CA ALA A 82 3.76 1.15 4.61
C ALA A 82 4.75 0.22 3.89
N GLY A 83 5.69 -0.40 4.60
CA GLY A 83 6.86 -1.04 4.02
C GLY A 83 7.98 -0.03 3.80
N LYS A 84 9.21 -0.49 4.04
CA LYS A 84 10.44 0.30 3.96
C LYS A 84 10.58 1.02 2.63
N GLY A 85 10.70 2.35 2.72
CA GLY A 85 10.90 3.23 1.57
C GLY A 85 9.67 3.42 0.67
N ALA A 86 8.48 3.00 1.12
CA ALA A 86 7.23 3.24 0.42
C ALA A 86 6.94 4.75 0.22
N VAL A 87 6.29 5.08 -0.89
CA VAL A 87 5.68 6.41 -1.08
C VAL A 87 4.18 6.28 -0.82
N VAL A 88 3.64 7.17 0.00
CA VAL A 88 2.20 7.24 0.29
C VAL A 88 1.67 8.57 -0.25
N HIS A 89 0.97 8.50 -1.38
CA HIS A 89 0.27 9.62 -1.97
C HIS A 89 -1.12 9.75 -1.34
N ARG A 90 -1.31 10.82 -0.58
CA ARG A 90 -2.60 11.19 -0.01
C ARG A 90 -3.18 12.36 -0.81
N PHE A 91 -4.41 12.19 -1.27
CA PHE A 91 -5.16 13.21 -2.00
C PHE A 91 -6.59 13.26 -1.49
N THR A 92 -7.32 14.33 -1.81
CA THR A 92 -8.73 14.46 -1.42
C THR A 92 -9.54 14.74 -2.67
N ASP A 93 -10.35 13.77 -3.08
CA ASP A 93 -11.26 13.88 -4.21
C ASP A 93 -12.49 13.03 -3.93
N GLY A 94 -13.70 13.56 -4.10
CA GLY A 94 -14.90 12.82 -3.74
C GLY A 94 -16.15 13.67 -3.57
N ASN A 95 -17.23 13.00 -3.20
CA ASN A 95 -18.52 13.61 -2.97
C ASN A 95 -19.19 13.00 -1.71
N PHE A 96 -20.45 13.36 -1.45
CA PHE A 96 -21.18 12.87 -0.28
C PHE A 96 -21.52 11.37 -0.31
N ASN A 97 -21.28 10.67 -1.43
CA ASN A 97 -21.46 9.22 -1.53
C ASN A 97 -20.16 8.48 -1.17
N PRO A 98 -20.10 7.81 -0.01
CA PRO A 98 -18.89 7.12 0.45
C PRO A 98 -18.49 5.95 -0.44
N ILE A 99 -19.43 5.31 -1.16
CA ILE A 99 -19.11 4.24 -2.10
C ILE A 99 -18.32 4.82 -3.28
N SER A 100 -18.78 5.95 -3.83
CA SER A 100 -18.09 6.62 -4.91
C SER A 100 -16.66 7.02 -4.54
N ASN A 101 -16.44 7.44 -3.29
CA ASN A 101 -15.13 7.83 -2.77
C ASN A 101 -14.10 6.69 -2.76
N HIS A 102 -14.56 5.44 -2.79
CA HIS A 102 -13.74 4.23 -2.77
C HIS A 102 -13.53 3.60 -4.17
N MET A 103 -14.07 4.19 -5.23
CA MET A 103 -14.03 3.58 -6.57
C MET A 103 -12.68 3.78 -7.25
N LEU A 104 -12.12 2.67 -7.74
CA LEU A 104 -10.79 2.63 -8.38
C LEU A 104 -10.75 3.49 -9.65
N ASP A 105 -11.66 3.24 -10.56
CA ASP A 105 -11.70 3.79 -11.92
C ASP A 105 -12.13 5.25 -11.97
N THR A 106 -13.06 5.66 -11.12
CA THR A 106 -13.60 7.02 -11.16
C THR A 106 -12.83 8.03 -10.32
N LEU A 107 -12.08 7.58 -9.32
CA LEU A 107 -11.30 8.47 -8.45
C LEU A 107 -9.82 8.12 -8.50
N TYR A 108 -9.42 6.96 -7.98
CA TYR A 108 -8.02 6.63 -7.79
C TYR A 108 -7.19 6.67 -9.08
N MET A 109 -7.74 6.20 -10.20
CA MET A 109 -7.02 6.20 -11.48
C MET A 109 -6.75 7.61 -12.03
N ASN A 110 -7.53 8.63 -11.65
CA ASN A 110 -7.30 10.01 -12.07
C ASN A 110 -6.08 10.64 -11.40
N HIS A 111 -5.67 10.10 -10.24
CA HIS A 111 -4.50 10.55 -9.48
C HIS A 111 -3.29 9.62 -9.69
N ARG A 112 -3.43 8.59 -10.51
CA ARG A 112 -2.34 7.65 -10.81
C ARG A 112 -1.43 8.23 -11.89
N VAL A 113 -0.16 8.36 -11.55
CA VAL A 113 0.94 8.67 -12.48
C VAL A 113 1.74 7.39 -12.79
N PRO A 114 2.64 7.40 -13.80
CA PRO A 114 3.58 6.30 -14.00
C PRO A 114 4.35 5.94 -12.73
N PHE A 115 4.61 4.64 -12.51
CA PHE A 115 5.16 4.14 -11.25
C PHE A 115 6.45 4.85 -10.82
N GLU A 116 7.38 5.09 -11.76
CA GLU A 116 8.65 5.77 -11.44
C GLU A 116 8.46 7.24 -11.05
N GLU A 117 7.47 7.92 -11.63
CA GLU A 117 7.13 9.29 -11.27
C GLU A 117 6.53 9.33 -9.85
N ALA A 118 5.62 8.41 -9.56
CA ALA A 118 5.07 8.25 -8.21
C ALA A 118 6.17 7.92 -7.18
N ARG A 119 7.12 7.03 -7.51
CA ARG A 119 8.28 6.70 -6.67
C ARG A 119 9.19 7.89 -6.41
N ALA A 120 9.29 8.81 -7.37
CA ALA A 120 10.01 10.07 -7.23
C ALA A 120 9.21 11.16 -6.47
N GLY A 121 7.93 10.91 -6.16
CA GLY A 121 7.06 11.87 -5.49
C GLY A 121 6.41 12.90 -6.43
N HIS A 122 6.40 12.65 -7.74
CA HIS A 122 5.79 13.52 -8.74
C HIS A 122 4.37 13.03 -9.03
N PHE A 123 3.36 13.70 -8.48
CA PHE A 123 1.93 13.39 -8.63
C PHE A 123 1.17 14.58 -9.20
#